data_AF-A0A9P7C353-F1
#
_entry.id   AF-A0A9P7C353-F1
#
_cell.length_a   1.000
_cell.length_b   1.000
_cell.length_c   1.000
_cell.angle_alpha   90.00
_cell.angle_beta   90.00
_cell.angle_gamma   90.00
#
_symmetry.space_group_name_H-M   'P 1'
#
loop_
_entity.id
_entity.type
_entity.pdbx_description
1 polymer ?
#
loop_
_entity_poly.entity_id
_entity_poly.type
_entity_poly.pdbx_seq_one_letter_code
_entity_poly.pdbx_strand_id
1 'polypeptide(L)'
;MTGFGLAFCALASVAESPWQISVSGDALVAVAYYAVVPTVGGFLLWYAGASRGDGSEAALFTALAPASAVALAAGLLGESLTGAQIAGMACVLGAVALLGWTGRRRSLATPTGP
;
A
#
# COMPACT_ATOMS: atom_id res chain seq x y z
N MET A 1 11.31 15.40 6.92
CA MET A 1 10.00 15.03 6.31
C MET A 1 8.82 15.37 7.23
N THR A 2 8.87 15.07 8.53
CA THR A 2 7.80 15.41 9.49
C THR A 2 7.46 16.91 9.58
N GLY A 3 8.46 17.79 9.49
CA GLY A 3 8.24 19.25 9.54
C GLY A 3 7.40 19.80 8.38
N PHE A 4 7.65 19.35 7.14
CA PHE A 4 6.84 19.75 5.98
C PHE A 4 5.40 19.20 6.07
N GLY A 5 5.25 17.94 6.52
CA GLY A 5 3.92 17.35 6.73
C GLY A 5 3.11 18.12 7.77
N LEU A 6 3.72 18.46 8.90
CA LEU A 6 3.08 19.29 9.94
C LEU A 6 2.69 20.67 9.43
N ALA A 7 3.56 21.34 8.67
CA ALA A 7 3.26 22.63 8.09
C ALA A 7 2.05 22.57 7.13
N PHE A 8 2.01 21.55 6.27
CA PHE A 8 0.91 21.36 5.34
C PHE A 8 -0.41 21.02 6.05
N CYS A 9 -0.38 20.10 7.03
CA CYS A 9 -1.55 19.77 7.85
C CYS A 9 -2.05 20.97 8.67
N ALA A 10 -1.15 21.80 9.19
CA ALA A 10 -1.53 23.02 9.92
C ALA A 10 -2.26 24.01 9.01
N LEU A 11 -1.77 24.22 7.78
CA LEU A 11 -2.44 25.07 6.79
C LEU A 11 -3.83 24.53 6.43
N ALA A 12 -3.95 23.23 6.16
CA ALA A 12 -5.23 22.59 5.88
C ALA A 12 -6.19 22.69 7.08
N SER A 13 -5.70 22.47 8.30
CA SER A 13 -6.49 22.60 9.52
C SER A 13 -6.99 24.03 9.72
N VAL A 14 -6.21 25.05 9.37
CA VAL A 14 -6.69 26.44 9.48
C VAL A 14 -7.82 26.71 8.48
N ALA A 15 -7.71 26.18 7.26
CA ALA A 15 -8.73 26.33 6.23
C ALA A 15 -10.05 25.62 6.58
N GLU A 16 -9.98 24.41 7.14
CA GLU A 16 -11.18 23.61 7.45
C GLU A 16 -11.80 23.92 8.82
N SER A 17 -11.11 24.66 9.70
CA SER A 17 -11.58 25.00 11.06
C SER A 17 -12.18 23.82 11.86
N PRO A 18 -11.49 22.65 11.94
CA PRO A 18 -12.05 21.43 12.54
C PRO A 18 -12.34 21.55 14.04
N TRP A 19 -11.78 22.56 14.71
CA TRP A 19 -12.09 22.89 16.11
C TRP A 19 -13.53 23.37 16.34
N GLN A 20 -14.28 23.67 15.29
CA GLN A 20 -15.72 23.97 15.39
C GLN A 20 -16.59 22.71 15.38
N ILE A 21 -16.00 21.54 15.11
CA ILE A 21 -16.69 20.26 15.02
C ILE A 21 -16.52 19.50 16.34
N SER A 22 -17.60 18.89 16.84
CA SER A 22 -17.53 18.00 18.00
C SER A 22 -16.76 16.73 17.65
N VAL A 23 -15.65 16.47 18.35
CA VAL A 23 -14.87 15.25 18.15
C VAL A 23 -15.63 14.05 18.74
N SER A 24 -16.01 13.09 17.89
CA SER A 24 -16.62 11.84 18.33
C SER A 24 -15.56 10.83 18.76
N GLY A 25 -15.91 9.95 19.71
CA GLY A 25 -15.05 8.84 20.12
C GLY A 25 -14.69 7.92 18.95
N ASP A 26 -15.65 7.64 18.07
CA ASP A 26 -15.44 6.80 16.89
C ASP A 26 -14.41 7.40 15.92
N ALA A 27 -14.40 8.72 15.75
CA ALA A 27 -13.40 9.40 14.91
C ALA A 27 -11.99 9.24 15.50
N LEU A 28 -11.84 9.36 16.82
CA LEU A 28 -10.54 9.14 17.49
C LEU A 28 -10.08 7.69 17.33
N VAL A 29 -10.99 6.73 17.47
CA VAL A 29 -10.68 5.30 17.26
C VAL A 29 -10.27 5.03 15.81
N ALA A 30 -10.98 5.61 14.83
CA ALA A 30 -10.65 5.46 13.41
C ALA A 30 -9.26 6.05 13.08
N VAL A 31 -8.93 7.22 13.63
CA VAL A 31 -7.61 7.85 13.48
C VAL A 31 -6.52 6.99 14.13
N ALA A 32 -6.74 6.51 15.36
CA ALA A 32 -5.79 5.64 16.06
C ALA A 32 -5.57 4.32 15.29
N TYR A 33 -6.64 3.70 14.81
CA TYR A 33 -6.57 2.51 13.96
C TYR A 33 -5.74 2.76 12.70
N TYR A 34 -6.00 3.84 11.97
CA TYR A 34 -5.26 4.19 10.75
C TYR A 34 -3.78 4.49 11.03
N ALA A 35 -3.48 5.18 12.13
CA ALA A 35 -2.11 5.50 12.54
C ALA A 35 -1.31 4.24 12.96
N VAL A 36 -1.96 3.26 13.60
CA VAL A 36 -1.26 2.08 14.12
C VAL A 36 -1.20 0.95 13.09
N VAL A 37 -2.34 0.59 12.49
CA VAL A 37 -2.46 -0.66 11.74
C VAL A 37 -1.83 -0.56 10.34
N PRO A 38 -2.36 0.22 9.38
CA PRO A 38 -1.77 0.30 8.05
C PRO A 38 -0.48 1.12 8.03
N THR A 39 -0.33 2.10 8.93
CA THR A 39 0.86 2.95 8.96
C THR A 39 2.00 2.28 9.73
N VAL A 40 2.01 2.28 11.06
CA VAL A 40 3.14 1.72 11.82
C VAL A 40 3.30 0.21 11.54
N GLY A 41 2.24 -0.57 11.70
CA GLY A 41 2.28 -2.02 11.48
C GLY A 41 2.61 -2.38 10.03
N GLY A 42 1.94 -1.73 9.07
CA GLY A 42 2.20 -1.93 7.65
C GLY A 42 3.63 -1.58 7.25
N PHE A 43 4.16 -0.43 7.68
CA PHE A 43 5.54 -0.06 7.38
C PHE A 43 6.55 -1.00 8.03
N LEU A 44 6.36 -1.39 9.30
CA LEU A 44 7.25 -2.36 9.94
C LEU A 44 7.29 -3.68 9.18
N LEU A 45 6.12 -4.21 8.79
CA LEU A 45 6.03 -5.43 8.01
C LEU A 45 6.67 -5.26 6.62
N TRP A 46 6.44 -4.12 5.97
CA TRP A 46 7.04 -3.80 4.68
C TRP A 46 8.57 -3.75 4.76
N TYR A 47 9.15 -3.04 5.72
CA TYR A 47 10.61 -2.98 5.92
C TYR A 47 11.19 -4.36 6.27
N ALA A 48 10.50 -5.12 7.13
CA ALA A 48 10.91 -6.48 7.50
C ALA A 48 10.86 -7.46 6.33
N GLY A 49 9.92 -7.28 5.39
CA GLY A 49 9.85 -8.06 4.15
C GLY A 49 10.88 -7.61 3.12
N ALA A 50 10.98 -6.29 2.89
CA ALA A 50 11.88 -5.69 1.90
C ALA A 50 13.35 -5.94 2.21
N SER A 51 13.72 -6.12 3.48
CA SER A 51 15.09 -6.47 3.89
C SER A 51 15.51 -7.92 3.56
N ARG A 52 14.59 -8.78 3.13
CA ARG A 52 14.84 -10.21 2.86
C ARG A 52 15.13 -10.54 1.39
N GLY A 53 14.95 -9.59 0.47
CA GLY A 53 15.12 -9.79 -0.96
C GLY A 53 15.69 -8.56 -1.65
N ASP A 54 15.85 -8.64 -2.97
CA ASP A 54 16.35 -7.52 -3.76
C ASP A 54 15.30 -6.41 -3.88
N GLY A 55 15.76 -5.15 -3.96
CA GLY A 55 14.88 -3.99 -4.09
C GLY A 55 13.91 -4.07 -5.28
N SER A 56 14.32 -4.75 -6.36
CA SER A 56 13.44 -5.01 -7.52
C SER A 56 12.26 -5.92 -7.16
N GLU A 57 12.46 -6.94 -6.31
CA GLU A 57 11.37 -7.81 -5.87
C GLU A 57 10.46 -7.06 -4.88
N ALA A 58 11.05 -6.35 -3.91
CA ALA A 58 10.30 -5.53 -2.97
C ALA A 58 9.41 -4.47 -3.66
N ALA A 59 9.90 -3.86 -4.74
CA ALA A 59 9.12 -2.90 -5.53
C ALA A 59 7.90 -3.53 -6.21
N LEU A 60 8.00 -4.78 -6.68
CA LEU A 60 6.86 -5.51 -7.27
C LEU A 60 5.75 -5.77 -6.25
N PHE A 61 6.10 -6.02 -4.98
CA PHE A 61 5.12 -6.21 -3.92
C PHE A 61 4.29 -4.95 -3.66
N THR A 62 4.84 -3.75 -3.87
CA THR A 62 4.07 -2.49 -3.75
C THR A 62 2.92 -2.43 -4.76
N ALA A 63 3.08 -3.04 -5.93
CA ALA A 63 2.03 -3.12 -6.94
C ALA A 63 0.84 -4.00 -6.48
N LEU A 64 1.01 -4.86 -5.47
CA LEU A 64 -0.09 -5.64 -4.90
C LEU A 64 -0.98 -4.82 -3.96
N ALA A 65 -0.52 -3.69 -3.44
CA ALA A 65 -1.30 -2.83 -2.54
C ALA A 65 -2.65 -2.42 -3.15
N PRO A 66 -2.73 -1.82 -4.36
CA PRO A 66 -4.01 -1.48 -4.97
C PRO A 66 -4.88 -2.71 -5.28
N ALA A 67 -4.29 -3.85 -5.66
CA ALA A 67 -5.06 -5.07 -5.91
C ALA A 67 -5.70 -5.62 -4.62
N SER A 68 -4.96 -5.63 -3.52
CA SER A 68 -5.48 -6.04 -2.21
C SER A 68 -6.57 -5.09 -1.69
N ALA A 69 -6.42 -3.78 -1.90
CA ALA A 69 -7.45 -2.80 -1.55
C ALA A 69 -8.75 -3.05 -2.32
N VAL A 70 -8.69 -3.28 -3.63
CA VAL A 70 -9.85 -3.60 -4.47
C VAL A 70 -10.51 -4.92 -4.04
N ALA A 71 -9.71 -5.95 -3.74
CA ALA A 71 -10.22 -7.23 -3.27
C ALA A 71 -10.95 -7.10 -1.92
N LEU A 72 -10.40 -6.33 -0.98
CA LEU A 72 -11.03 -6.05 0.30
C LEU A 72 -12.30 -5.20 0.16
N ALA A 73 -12.30 -4.20 -0.72
CA ALA A 73 -13.48 -3.38 -1.00
C ALA A 73 -14.64 -4.23 -1.56
N ALA A 74 -14.36 -5.07 -2.57
CA ALA A 74 -15.37 -5.96 -3.15
C ALA A 74 -15.84 -7.05 -2.17
N GLY A 75 -14.91 -7.68 -1.46
CA GLY A 75 -15.21 -8.84 -0.61
C GLY A 75 -15.77 -8.49 0.77
N LEU A 76 -15.27 -7.42 1.39
CA LEU A 76 -15.57 -7.06 2.77
C LEU A 76 -16.61 -5.93 2.87
N LEU A 77 -16.54 -4.94 1.96
CA LEU A 77 -17.50 -3.82 1.93
C LEU A 77 -18.66 -4.09 0.95
N GLY A 78 -18.55 -5.09 0.08
CA GLY A 78 -19.58 -5.42 -0.91
C GLY A 78 -19.66 -4.41 -2.06
N GLU A 79 -18.59 -3.67 -2.33
CA GLU A 79 -18.59 -2.67 -3.40
C GLU A 79 -18.57 -3.31 -4.79
N SER A 80 -19.38 -2.77 -5.70
CA SER A 80 -19.40 -3.18 -7.11
C SER A 80 -18.15 -2.70 -7.84
N LEU A 81 -17.43 -3.62 -8.47
CA LEU A 81 -16.26 -3.29 -9.27
C LEU A 81 -16.65 -2.87 -10.68
N THR A 82 -16.08 -1.74 -11.12
CA THR A 82 -16.19 -1.27 -12.50
C THR A 82 -15.31 -2.10 -13.43
N GLY A 83 -15.66 -2.16 -14.72
CA GLY A 83 -14.83 -2.83 -15.73
C GLY A 83 -13.41 -2.26 -15.82
N ALA A 84 -13.24 -0.97 -15.57
CA ALA A 84 -11.94 -0.31 -15.55
C ALA A 84 -11.07 -0.78 -14.36
N GLN A 85 -11.65 -0.95 -13.17
CA GLN A 85 -10.93 -1.50 -12.01
C GLN A 85 -10.49 -2.94 -12.24
N ILE A 86 -11.35 -3.76 -12.85
CA ILE A 86 -11.03 -5.16 -13.18
C ILE A 86 -9.89 -5.21 -14.20
N ALA A 87 -9.96 -4.41 -15.28
CA ALA A 87 -8.92 -4.35 -16.30
C ALA A 87 -7.58 -3.84 -15.73
N GLY A 88 -7.61 -2.79 -14.90
CA GLY A 88 -6.43 -2.27 -14.23
C GLY A 88 -5.80 -3.30 -13.29
N MET A 89 -6.61 -4.00 -12.50
CA MET A 89 -6.12 -5.07 -11.62
C MET A 89 -5.53 -6.24 -12.40
N ALA A 90 -6.17 -6.67 -13.49
CA ALA A 90 -5.62 -7.71 -14.37
C ALA A 90 -4.27 -7.30 -14.99
N CYS A 91 -4.14 -6.03 -15.41
CA CYS A 91 -2.89 -5.49 -15.94
C CYS A 91 -1.76 -5.52 -14.89
N VAL A 92 -2.02 -5.02 -13.68
CA VAL A 92 -1.03 -4.98 -12.59
C VAL A 92 -0.61 -6.40 -12.19
N LEU A 93 -1.56 -7.30 -11.97
CA LEU A 93 -1.27 -8.70 -11.60
C LEU A 93 -0.52 -9.43 -12.71
N GLY A 94 -0.87 -9.18 -13.98
CA GLY A 94 -0.15 -9.71 -15.14
C GLY A 94 1.30 -9.23 -15.19
N ALA A 95 1.55 -7.95 -14.96
CA ALA A 95 2.90 -7.38 -14.91
C ALA A 95 3.74 -8.01 -13.78
N VAL A 96 3.17 -8.12 -12.57
CA VAL A 96 3.84 -8.76 -11.42
C VAL A 96 4.17 -10.22 -11.71
N ALA A 97 3.24 -10.98 -12.30
CA ALA A 97 3.45 -12.38 -12.66
C ALA A 97 4.58 -12.54 -13.70
N LEU A 98 4.57 -11.72 -14.76
CA LEU A 98 5.59 -11.76 -15.81
C LEU A 98 6.98 -11.39 -15.29
N LEU A 99 7.08 -10.34 -14.48
CA LEU A 99 8.34 -9.90 -13.87
C LEU A 99 8.87 -10.94 -12.88
N GLY A 100 7.99 -11.53 -12.06
CA GLY A 100 8.36 -12.62 -11.14
C GLY A 100 8.82 -13.90 -11.86
N TRP A 101 8.25 -14.22 -13.02
CA TRP A 101 8.67 -15.37 -13.84
C TRP A 101 10.02 -15.15 -14.53
N THR A 102 10.25 -13.95 -15.07
CA THR A 102 11.53 -13.62 -15.72
C THR A 102 12.69 -13.50 -14.72
N GLY A 103 12.43 -13.04 -13.49
CA GLY A 103 13.41 -13.03 -12.40
C GLY A 103 13.89 -14.45 -12.03
N ARG A 104 12.95 -15.37 -11.83
CA ARG A 104 13.26 -16.79 -11.55
C ARG A 104 14.08 -17.45 -12.65
N ARG A 105 13.77 -17.19 -13.93
CA ARG A 105 14.52 -17.74 -15.07
C ARG A 105 15.97 -17.25 -15.14
N ARG A 106 16.23 -15.98 -14.79
CA ARG A 106 17.60 -15.43 -14.73
C ARG A 106 18.43 -16.05 -13.61
N SER A 107 17.84 -16.25 -12.44
CA SER A 107 18.52 -16.90 -11.32
C SER A 107 18.99 -18.33 -11.66
N LEU A 108 18.15 -19.10 -12.36
CA LEU A 108 18.48 -20.48 -12.78
C LEU A 108 19.49 -20.57 -13.93
N ALA A 109 19.66 -19.52 -14.73
CA ALA A 109 20.55 -19.50 -15.88
C ALA A 109 21.99 -19.05 -15.54
N THR A 110 22.25 -18.66 -14.29
CA THR A 110 23.60 -18.27 -13.86
C THR A 110 24.38 -19.56 -13.51
N PRO A 111 25.37 -20.00 -14.30
CA PRO A 111 26.18 -21.14 -13.92
C PRO A 111 27.01 -20.73 -12.71
N THR A 112 26.77 -21.37 -11.57
CA THR A 112 27.70 -21.30 -10.44
C THR A 112 28.99 -21.97 -10.88
N GLY A 113 30.05 -21.17 -11.06
CA GLY A 113 31.38 -21.74 -11.15
C GLY A 113 32.46 -20.68 -11.26
N PRO A 114 33.72 -21.12 -11.07
CA PRO A 114 34.22 -21.97 -9.98
C PRO A 114 34.38 -21.19 -8.66
#